data_AF-A0A848YSP0-F1
#
_entry.id   AF-A0A848YSP0-F1
#
_cell.length_a   1.000
_cell.length_b   1.000
_cell.length_c   1.000
_cell.angle_alpha   90.00
_cell.angle_beta   90.00
_cell.angle_gamma   90.00
#
_symmetry.space_group_name_H-M   'P 1'
#
loop_
_entity.id
_entity.type
_entity.pdbx_description
1 polymer ?
#
loop_
_entity_poly.entity_id
_entity_poly.type
_entity_poly.pdbx_seq_one_letter_code
_entity_poly.pdbx_strand_id
1 'polypeptide(L)'
;MIKYLVLRDTQEYAKVSYLSQEEVKWLWITDYFDGPLEGMVEVAAEMFLCKFAEEVEEEADENWFRKYWIIKLTPVQLDIEIYWHQEFCKYVGEHFVCNEDGTRKTSGPKHHRIEWDKFYKPYKRNYKPDFTNNEVIGWCQL
;
A
#
# COMPACT_ATOMS: atom_id res chain seq x y z
N MET A 1 -7.65 14.21 -14.30
CA MET A 1 -6.86 13.09 -13.77
C MET A 1 -5.53 13.64 -13.28
N ILE A 2 -5.26 13.53 -11.98
CA ILE A 2 -4.03 14.06 -11.36
C ILE A 2 -3.05 12.91 -11.16
N LYS A 3 -1.79 13.13 -11.52
CA LYS A 3 -0.74 12.12 -11.44
C LYS A 3 -0.13 12.07 -10.05
N TYR A 4 0.24 10.87 -9.61
CA TYR A 4 0.90 10.65 -8.33
C TYR A 4 2.17 11.49 -8.14
N LEU A 5 3.02 11.62 -9.17
CA LEU A 5 4.22 12.46 -9.10
C LEU A 5 3.92 13.88 -8.62
N VAL A 6 2.89 14.49 -9.19
CA VAL A 6 2.54 15.89 -8.91
C VAL A 6 2.14 16.03 -7.45
N LEU A 7 1.27 15.14 -6.97
CA LEU A 7 0.76 15.20 -5.59
C LEU A 7 1.79 14.79 -4.55
N ARG A 8 2.70 13.86 -4.88
CA ARG A 8 3.81 13.50 -4.00
C ARG A 8 4.69 14.71 -3.71
N ASP A 9 4.99 15.50 -4.75
CA ASP A 9 5.92 16.63 -4.63
C ASP A 9 5.24 17.90 -4.09
N THR A 10 3.92 18.08 -4.32
CA THR A 10 3.19 19.30 -3.90
C THR A 10 2.26 19.12 -2.70
N GLN A 11 1.93 17.88 -2.33
CA GLN A 11 0.97 17.53 -1.29
C GLN A 11 -0.39 18.23 -1.41
N GLU A 12 -0.86 18.45 -2.64
CA GLU A 12 -2.10 19.18 -2.90
C GLU A 12 -3.36 18.30 -2.70
N TYR A 13 -3.59 17.86 -1.46
CA TYR A 13 -4.74 17.00 -1.07
C TYR A 13 -6.09 17.57 -1.54
N ALA A 14 -6.25 18.90 -1.53
CA ALA A 14 -7.48 19.58 -1.96
C ALA A 14 -7.84 19.35 -3.44
N LYS A 15 -6.92 18.82 -4.25
CA LYS A 15 -7.16 18.55 -5.68
C LYS A 15 -7.74 17.15 -5.95
N VAL A 16 -7.79 16.27 -4.95
CA VAL A 16 -8.38 14.93 -5.08
C VAL A 16 -9.34 14.67 -3.93
N SER A 17 -10.27 13.74 -4.14
CA SER A 17 -11.34 13.45 -3.17
C SER A 17 -10.77 12.87 -1.88
N TYR A 18 -11.29 13.32 -0.74
CA TYR A 18 -11.11 12.60 0.52
C TYR A 18 -11.97 11.33 0.51
N LEU A 19 -11.41 10.21 0.95
CA LEU A 19 -12.06 8.93 1.13
C LEU A 19 -12.10 8.63 2.63
N SER A 20 -13.28 8.28 3.16
CA SER A 20 -13.43 7.90 4.56
C SER A 20 -12.70 6.58 4.84
N GLN A 21 -12.39 6.34 6.12
CA GLN A 21 -11.80 5.08 6.54
C GLN A 21 -12.72 3.87 6.25
N GLU A 22 -14.05 4.06 6.20
CA GLU A 22 -14.99 2.97 5.88
C GLU A 22 -14.99 2.62 4.38
N GLU A 23 -14.60 3.58 3.53
CA GLU A 23 -14.49 3.39 2.09
C GLU A 23 -13.21 2.67 1.69
N VAL A 24 -12.18 2.69 2.54
CA VAL A 24 -10.83 2.17 2.25
C VAL A 24 -10.53 0.96 3.11
N LYS A 25 -10.54 -0.23 2.51
CA LYS A 25 -10.26 -1.49 3.22
C LYS A 25 -8.90 -2.02 2.85
N TRP A 26 -8.01 -2.21 3.83
CA TRP A 26 -6.73 -2.87 3.60
C TRP A 26 -6.92 -4.33 3.20
N LEU A 27 -6.19 -4.76 2.17
CA LEU A 27 -6.13 -6.15 1.72
C LEU A 27 -4.83 -6.79 2.17
N TRP A 28 -3.70 -6.14 1.88
CA TRP A 28 -2.40 -6.52 2.41
C TRP A 28 -1.42 -5.35 2.42
N ILE A 29 -0.42 -5.44 3.28
CA ILE A 29 0.62 -4.43 3.48
C ILE A 29 1.92 -4.91 2.80
N THR A 30 2.55 -4.05 2.01
CA THR A 30 3.82 -4.32 1.30
C THR A 30 5.01 -3.60 1.91
N ASP A 31 4.79 -2.50 2.64
CA ASP A 31 5.81 -1.77 3.38
C ASP A 31 5.29 -1.29 4.74
N TYR A 32 6.14 -1.36 5.77
CA TYR A 32 5.76 -1.16 7.16
C TYR A 32 6.94 -0.68 8.01
N PHE A 33 6.70 0.29 8.89
CA PHE A 33 7.64 0.70 9.94
C PHE A 33 6.97 0.74 11.32
N ASP A 34 6.25 1.83 11.63
CA ASP A 34 5.40 1.98 12.83
C ASP A 34 3.90 1.98 12.46
N GLY A 35 3.60 1.25 11.40
CA GLY A 35 2.31 1.18 10.73
C GLY A 35 2.50 0.96 9.23
N PRO A 36 1.39 0.70 8.50
CA PRO A 36 1.43 0.56 7.06
C PRO A 36 2.01 1.82 6.40
N LEU A 37 2.97 1.63 5.49
CA LEU A 37 3.47 2.70 4.62
C LEU A 37 2.99 2.51 3.19
N GLU A 38 2.82 1.25 2.77
CA GLU A 38 2.35 0.90 1.44
C GLU A 38 1.58 -0.43 1.49
N GLY A 39 0.61 -0.57 0.59
CA GLY A 39 0.00 -1.85 0.29
C GLY A 39 -1.23 -1.71 -0.58
N MET A 40 -2.00 -2.79 -0.68
CA MET A 40 -3.18 -2.84 -1.52
C MET A 40 -4.44 -2.66 -0.69
N VAL A 41 -5.36 -1.86 -1.22
CA VAL A 41 -6.66 -1.57 -0.62
C VAL A 41 -7.79 -1.85 -1.60
N GLU A 42 -8.97 -2.12 -1.07
CA GLU A 42 -10.23 -2.13 -1.80
C GLU A 42 -10.97 -0.81 -1.57
N VAL A 43 -11.45 -0.20 -2.65
CA VAL A 43 -12.38 0.94 -2.64
C VAL A 43 -13.47 0.64 -3.66
N ALA A 44 -14.74 0.65 -3.24
CA ALA A 44 -15.87 0.35 -4.11
C ALA A 44 -15.73 -0.95 -4.94
N ALA A 45 -15.21 -2.03 -4.31
CA ALA A 45 -14.94 -3.34 -4.92
C ALA A 45 -13.84 -3.37 -6.02
N GLU A 46 -13.03 -2.31 -6.13
CA GLU A 46 -11.84 -2.27 -6.99
C GLU A 46 -10.56 -2.16 -6.15
N MET A 47 -9.45 -2.71 -6.68
CA MET A 47 -8.15 -2.73 -6.01
C MET A 47 -7.27 -1.54 -6.41
N PHE A 48 -6.69 -0.88 -5.41
CA PHE A 48 -5.82 0.28 -5.55
C PHE A 48 -4.55 0.11 -4.72
N LEU A 49 -3.49 0.81 -5.12
CA LEU A 49 -2.30 0.97 -4.30
C LEU A 49 -2.55 2.11 -3.31
N CYS A 50 -2.40 1.84 -2.03
CA CYS A 50 -2.41 2.83 -0.96
C CYS A 50 -0.95 3.13 -0.58
N LYS A 51 -0.55 4.39 -0.66
CA LYS A 51 0.83 4.80 -0.40
C LYS A 51 0.88 6.02 0.51
N PHE A 52 1.66 5.91 1.58
CA PHE A 52 1.90 6.99 2.53
C PHE A 52 2.39 8.25 1.81
N ALA A 53 1.76 9.38 2.13
CA ALA A 53 2.23 10.69 1.71
C ALA A 53 3.31 11.12 2.70
N GLU A 54 4.53 11.38 2.23
CA GLU A 54 5.67 11.77 3.07
C GLU A 54 5.31 12.92 4.03
N GLU A 55 5.88 12.89 5.24
CA GLU A 55 5.63 13.92 6.25
C GLU A 55 6.24 15.26 5.80
N VAL A 56 5.50 16.36 5.97
CA VAL A 56 6.10 17.71 5.94
C VAL A 56 6.50 18.05 7.37
N GLU A 57 7.70 18.63 7.56
CA GLU A 57 8.27 18.98 8.87
C GLU A 57 7.34 19.84 9.76
N GLU A 58 6.32 20.50 9.18
CA GLU A 58 5.37 21.36 9.87
C GLU A 58 4.20 20.62 10.54
N GLU A 59 4.03 19.31 10.35
CA GLU A 59 2.92 18.53 10.92
C GLU A 59 3.17 18.01 12.35
N ALA A 60 4.06 18.65 13.11
CA ALA A 60 4.42 18.29 14.49
C ALA A 60 3.40 18.72 15.56
N ASP A 61 2.10 18.60 15.27
CA ASP A 61 1.00 18.92 16.19
C ASP A 61 0.44 17.68 16.91
N GLU A 62 -0.20 17.89 18.06
CA GLU A 62 -0.75 16.85 18.96
C GLU A 62 -1.84 15.94 18.35
N ASN A 63 -2.26 16.18 17.10
CA ASN A 63 -3.28 15.41 16.37
C ASN A 63 -2.76 14.92 15.00
N TRP A 64 -1.52 14.46 14.95
CA TRP A 64 -0.93 13.93 13.73
C TRP A 64 -1.61 12.62 13.29
N PHE A 65 -2.04 12.58 12.01
CA PHE A 65 -2.60 11.39 11.36
C PHE A 65 -1.82 11.11 10.07
N ARG A 66 -1.63 9.82 9.73
CA ARG A 66 -0.97 9.48 8.47
C ARG A 66 -1.92 9.71 7.31
N LYS A 67 -1.44 10.41 6.29
CA LYS A 67 -2.17 10.59 5.03
C LYS A 67 -1.67 9.62 3.98
N TYR A 68 -2.58 9.14 3.15
CA TYR A 68 -2.26 8.19 2.09
C TYR A 68 -2.89 8.62 0.77
N TRP A 69 -2.18 8.37 -0.31
CA TRP A 69 -2.70 8.46 -1.67
C TRP A 69 -3.28 7.12 -2.10
N ILE A 70 -4.48 7.15 -2.70
CA ILE A 70 -5.11 5.99 -3.32
C ILE A 70 -4.89 6.07 -4.83
N ILE A 71 -4.04 5.17 -5.32
CA ILE A 71 -3.44 5.20 -6.66
C ILE A 71 -4.04 4.08 -7.50
N LYS A 72 -4.61 4.43 -8.65
CA LYS A 72 -5.14 3.48 -9.62
C LYS A 72 -4.02 2.77 -10.34
N LEU A 73 -4.03 1.45 -10.30
CA LEU A 73 -3.08 0.62 -11.04
C LEU A 73 -3.59 0.33 -12.45
N THR A 74 -2.66 0.20 -13.40
CA THR A 74 -2.96 -0.46 -14.67
C THR A 74 -3.18 -1.97 -14.43
N PRO A 75 -3.89 -2.67 -15.32
CA PRO A 75 -4.08 -4.12 -15.18
C PRO A 75 -2.76 -4.89 -15.01
N VAL A 76 -1.72 -4.49 -15.76
CA VAL A 76 -0.38 -5.12 -15.68
C VAL A 76 0.28 -4.89 -14.32
N GLN A 77 0.17 -3.68 -13.76
CA GLN A 77 0.70 -3.39 -12.42
C GLN A 77 -0.07 -4.17 -11.35
N LEU A 78 -1.40 -4.25 -11.46
CA LEU A 78 -2.23 -5.02 -10.54
C LEU A 78 -1.84 -6.52 -10.57
N ASP A 79 -1.64 -7.10 -11.75
CA ASP A 79 -1.19 -8.48 -11.91
C ASP A 79 0.19 -8.70 -11.25
N ILE A 80 1.11 -7.73 -11.37
CA ILE A 80 2.42 -7.76 -10.70
C ILE A 80 2.26 -7.75 -9.17
N GLU A 81 1.43 -6.86 -8.62
CA GLU A 81 1.19 -6.79 -7.17
C GLU A 81 0.59 -8.09 -6.63
N ILE A 82 -0.41 -8.64 -7.33
CA ILE A 82 -1.03 -9.91 -6.96
C ILE A 82 -0.01 -11.05 -7.01
N TYR A 83 0.81 -11.12 -8.07
CA TYR A 83 1.83 -12.15 -8.20
C TYR A 83 2.82 -12.12 -7.03
N TRP A 84 3.37 -10.95 -6.70
CA TRP A 84 4.34 -10.85 -5.61
C TRP A 84 3.71 -11.08 -4.24
N HIS A 85 2.47 -10.66 -4.04
CA HIS A 85 1.71 -11.00 -2.83
C HIS A 85 1.57 -12.52 -2.67
N GLN A 86 1.18 -13.24 -3.72
CA GLN A 86 1.05 -14.69 -3.69
C GLN A 86 2.38 -15.38 -3.37
N GLU A 87 3.49 -14.92 -3.97
CA GLU A 87 4.82 -15.46 -3.69
C GLU A 87 5.27 -15.13 -2.25
N PHE A 88 4.91 -13.97 -1.70
CA PHE A 88 5.14 -13.64 -0.29
C PHE A 88 4.38 -14.60 0.63
N CYS A 89 3.08 -14.80 0.41
CA CYS A 89 2.27 -15.71 1.20
C CYS A 89 2.79 -17.15 1.15
N LYS A 90 3.27 -17.58 -0.03
CA LYS A 90 3.82 -18.91 -0.25
C LYS A 90 5.12 -19.16 0.52
N TYR A 91 6.07 -18.22 0.50
CA TYR A 91 7.42 -18.43 1.05
C TYR A 91 7.68 -17.78 2.41
N VAL A 92 6.88 -16.79 2.80
CA VAL A 92 7.07 -16.04 4.05
C VAL A 92 5.88 -16.29 4.98
N GLY A 93 4.65 -16.01 4.54
CA GLY A 93 3.42 -16.23 5.29
C GLY A 93 2.40 -15.12 5.12
N GLU A 94 1.33 -15.12 5.91
CA GLU A 94 0.18 -14.23 5.70
C GLU A 94 0.06 -13.11 6.74
N HIS A 95 1.10 -12.86 7.56
CA HIS A 95 1.08 -11.88 8.66
C HIS A 95 0.92 -10.41 8.23
N PHE A 96 0.95 -10.12 6.92
CA PHE A 96 0.63 -8.81 6.35
C PHE A 96 -0.68 -8.77 5.56
N VAL A 97 -1.42 -9.88 5.49
CA VAL A 97 -2.78 -9.91 4.94
C VAL A 97 -3.73 -9.37 6.00
N CYS A 98 -4.71 -8.58 5.58
CA CYS A 98 -5.75 -8.05 6.45
C CYS A 98 -7.03 -8.89 6.38
N ASN A 99 -7.74 -8.94 7.50
CA ASN A 99 -9.09 -9.49 7.62
C ASN A 99 -10.11 -8.42 7.16
N GLU A 100 -11.38 -8.82 7.02
CA GLU A 100 -12.47 -7.92 6.62
C GLU A 100 -12.69 -6.74 7.58
N ASP A 101 -12.30 -6.90 8.85
CA ASP A 101 -12.35 -5.85 9.88
C ASP A 101 -11.13 -4.91 9.88
N GLY A 102 -10.23 -5.06 8.89
CA GLY A 102 -9.01 -4.27 8.74
C GLY A 102 -7.84 -4.69 9.63
N THR A 103 -8.03 -5.68 10.53
CA THR A 103 -6.93 -6.20 11.37
C THR A 103 -6.01 -7.12 10.56
N ARG A 104 -4.71 -7.18 10.90
CA ARG A 104 -3.79 -8.14 10.27
C ARG A 104 -4.09 -9.57 10.74
N LYS A 105 -3.94 -10.54 9.84
CA LYS A 105 -3.91 -11.95 10.21
C LYS A 105 -2.81 -12.21 11.23
N THR A 106 -3.15 -12.96 12.28
CA THR A 106 -2.23 -13.32 13.38
C THR A 106 -1.39 -14.56 13.09
N SER A 107 -1.51 -15.13 11.89
CA SER A 107 -0.68 -16.26 11.46
C SER A 107 0.79 -15.86 11.45
N GLY A 108 1.63 -16.60 12.17
CA GLY A 108 3.07 -16.42 12.09
C GLY A 108 3.63 -16.78 10.71
N PRO A 109 4.95 -16.65 10.52
CA PRO A 109 5.59 -17.10 9.30
C PRO A 109 5.32 -18.57 9.01
N LYS A 110 5.08 -18.89 7.73
CA LYS A 110 4.77 -20.25 7.28
C LYS A 110 6.03 -21.11 7.19
N HIS A 111 7.15 -20.49 6.87
CA HIS A 111 8.43 -21.15 6.64
C HIS A 111 9.52 -20.57 7.53
N HIS A 112 10.56 -21.37 7.80
CA HIS A 112 11.74 -20.92 8.50
C HIS A 112 12.42 -19.79 7.72
N ARG A 113 13.03 -18.82 8.42
CA ARG A 113 13.61 -17.61 7.81
C ARG A 113 14.62 -17.89 6.69
N ILE A 114 15.31 -19.04 6.75
CA ILE A 114 16.24 -19.47 5.69
C ILE A 114 15.57 -19.69 4.33
N GLU A 115 14.27 -19.97 4.30
CA GLU A 115 13.51 -20.16 3.07
C GLU A 115 12.97 -18.85 2.50
N TRP A 116 12.92 -17.77 3.28
CA TRP A 116 12.37 -16.49 2.84
C TRP A 116 13.15 -15.87 1.68
N ASP A 117 14.43 -16.23 1.56
CA ASP A 117 15.29 -15.86 0.43
C ASP A 117 14.72 -16.30 -0.93
N LYS A 118 13.86 -17.34 -0.95
CA LYS A 118 13.14 -17.77 -2.16
C LYS A 118 12.17 -16.69 -2.66
N PHE A 119 11.69 -15.81 -1.79
CA PHE A 119 10.91 -14.63 -2.14
C PHE A 119 11.79 -13.38 -2.28
N TYR A 120 12.56 -13.03 -1.24
CA TYR A 120 13.23 -11.72 -1.18
C TYR A 120 14.29 -11.53 -2.27
N LYS A 121 15.03 -12.58 -2.66
CA LYS A 121 16.04 -12.47 -3.73
C LYS A 121 15.41 -12.18 -5.09
N PRO A 122 14.42 -12.96 -5.57
CA PRO A 122 13.68 -12.60 -6.79
C PRO A 122 12.98 -11.25 -6.70
N TYR A 123 12.30 -10.96 -5.60
CA TYR A 123 11.56 -9.70 -5.40
C TYR A 123 12.49 -8.50 -5.58
N LYS A 124 13.59 -8.44 -4.81
CA LYS A 124 14.57 -7.35 -4.91
C LYS A 124 15.17 -7.18 -6.32
N ARG A 125 15.31 -8.26 -7.08
CA ARG A 125 15.89 -8.22 -8.42
C ARG A 125 14.89 -7.76 -9.48
N ASN A 126 13.64 -8.22 -9.37
CA ASN A 126 12.67 -8.19 -10.46
C ASN A 126 11.52 -7.19 -10.20
N TYR A 127 11.20 -6.89 -8.95
CA TYR A 127 10.15 -5.94 -8.60
C TYR A 127 10.64 -4.51 -8.79
N LYS A 128 10.18 -3.88 -9.88
CA LYS A 128 10.50 -2.49 -10.23
C LYS A 128 9.28 -1.79 -10.84
N PRO A 129 8.10 -1.81 -10.20
CA PRO A 129 6.99 -1.04 -10.73
C PRO A 129 7.28 0.45 -10.61
N ASP A 130 6.77 1.20 -11.56
CA ASP A 130 6.76 2.66 -11.54
C ASP A 130 5.30 3.12 -11.50
N PHE A 131 4.93 3.82 -10.43
CA PHE A 131 3.58 4.35 -10.21
C PHE A 131 3.51 5.87 -10.39
N THR A 132 4.63 6.52 -10.75
CA THR A 132 4.76 7.98 -10.80
C THR A 132 3.75 8.64 -11.73
N ASN A 133 3.39 7.96 -12.83
CA ASN A 133 2.43 8.47 -13.80
C ASN A 133 0.97 8.02 -13.58
N ASN A 134 0.71 7.24 -12.52
CA ASN A 134 -0.61 6.71 -12.25
C ASN A 134 -1.55 7.81 -11.72
N GLU A 135 -2.85 7.59 -11.96
CA GLU A 135 -3.91 8.43 -11.43
C GLU A 135 -4.04 8.25 -9.91
N VAL A 136 -4.16 9.35 -9.19
CA VAL A 136 -4.64 9.36 -7.81
C VAL A 136 -6.13 9.60 -7.81
N ILE A 137 -6.90 8.64 -7.30
CA ILE A 137 -8.36 8.71 -7.26
C ILE A 137 -8.88 9.40 -5.98
N GLY A 138 -8.04 9.48 -4.95
CA GLY A 138 -8.36 10.13 -3.69
C GLY A 138 -7.23 10.02 -2.67
N TRP A 139 -7.50 10.51 -1.48
CA TRP A 139 -6.63 10.40 -0.32
C TRP A 139 -7.44 10.04 0.93
N CYS A 140 -6.81 9.42 1.92
CA CYS A 140 -7.43 9.15 3.21
C CYS A 140 -6.46 9.44 4.36
N GLN A 141 -7.00 9.47 5.59
CA GLN A 141 -6.23 9.53 6.82
C GLN A 141 -6.48 8.27 7.65
N LEU A 142 -5.43 7.66 8.21
CA LEU A 142 -5.50 6.45 9.04
C LEU A 142 -4.55 6.51 10.22
#